data_AF-R7U926-F1
#
_entry.id   AF-R7U926-F1
#
_cell.length_a   1.000
_cell.length_b   1.000
_cell.length_c   1.000
_cell.angle_alpha   90.00
_cell.angle_beta   90.00
_cell.angle_gamma   90.00
#
_symmetry.space_group_name_H-M   'P 1'
#
loop_
_entity.id
_entity.type
_entity.pdbx_description
1 polymer ?
#
loop_
_entity_poly.entity_id
_entity_poly.type
_entity_poly.pdbx_seq_one_letter_code
_entity_poly.pdbx_strand_id
1 'polypeptide(L)'
;KNLPIIVIEAGSDPRKWISPSTALFFLHQTSLLNAFHYSYFQVLFADDTQFLRDNFRWIIAPNINPDGYAYTWTKNRASYPKALHPSQQGLECFGVDLKRNWDSPLYYTGNPNPCSPFFKGPGPFSEPETRLLKDFILSQKKNILLFISVQSHGQTVVTPGMRHGFMENDRRDQLVAIFTPCLYFVLVAI
;
A
#
# COMPACT_ATOMS: atom_id res chain seq x y z
N LYS A 1 11.20 1.63 24.87
CA LYS A 1 10.32 2.74 24.43
C LYS A 1 9.35 2.19 23.40
N ASN A 2 8.05 2.49 23.50
CA ASN A 2 7.08 2.12 22.46
C ASN A 2 7.06 3.26 21.42
N LEU A 3 7.75 3.08 20.28
CA LEU A 3 7.86 4.10 19.26
C LEU A 3 6.57 4.18 18.42
N PRO A 4 6.14 5.38 17.99
CA PRO A 4 5.09 5.51 16.98
C PRO A 4 5.44 4.74 15.72
N ILE A 5 4.43 4.14 15.08
CA ILE A 5 4.60 3.26 13.92
C ILE A 5 4.27 4.01 12.63
N ILE A 6 5.15 3.90 11.65
CA ILE A 6 4.88 4.25 10.26
C ILE A 6 4.77 2.95 9.46
N VAL A 7 3.62 2.74 8.83
CA VAL A 7 3.34 1.57 7.99
C VAL A 7 3.43 1.97 6.53
N ILE A 8 4.17 1.20 5.74
CA ILE A 8 4.18 1.30 4.27
C ILE A 8 3.77 -0.06 3.71
N GLU A 9 2.66 -0.12 3.00
CA GLU A 9 2.29 -1.27 2.18
C GLU A 9 2.43 -0.95 0.70
N ALA A 10 2.73 -2.00 -0.08
CA ALA A 10 2.82 -1.94 -1.51
C ALA A 10 2.32 -3.26 -2.15
N GLY A 11 2.12 -3.23 -3.46
CA GLY A 11 1.88 -4.44 -4.25
C GLY A 11 0.47 -5.00 -4.21
N SER A 12 -0.53 -4.32 -3.65
CA SER A 12 -1.92 -4.79 -3.69
C SER A 12 -2.47 -5.04 -5.10
N ASP A 13 -2.10 -4.20 -6.07
CA ASP A 13 -2.35 -4.48 -7.48
C ASP A 13 -1.07 -5.10 -8.09
N PRO A 14 -1.13 -6.38 -8.47
CA PRO A 14 0.08 -7.14 -8.79
C PRO A 14 0.76 -6.69 -10.08
N ARG A 15 0.07 -5.93 -10.93
CA ARG A 15 0.61 -5.41 -12.20
C ARG A 15 1.51 -4.20 -11.98
N LYS A 16 1.42 -3.56 -10.82
CA LYS A 16 2.09 -2.29 -10.50
C LYS A 16 3.48 -2.53 -9.93
N TRP A 17 4.36 -3.13 -10.71
CA TRP A 17 5.69 -3.58 -10.26
C TRP A 17 6.57 -2.49 -9.65
N ILE A 18 6.35 -1.22 -10.01
CA ILE A 18 7.08 -0.12 -9.38
C ILE A 18 6.73 0.06 -7.89
N SER A 19 5.51 -0.30 -7.48
CA SER A 19 5.06 -0.15 -6.08
C SER A 19 5.89 -1.05 -5.12
N PRO A 20 6.02 -2.37 -5.36
CA PRO A 20 6.92 -3.21 -4.56
C PRO A 20 8.39 -2.75 -4.58
N SER A 21 8.91 -2.37 -5.76
CA SER A 21 10.28 -1.87 -5.88
C SER A 21 10.52 -0.61 -5.04
N THR A 22 9.55 0.29 -4.98
CA THR A 22 9.63 1.50 -4.16
C THR A 22 9.58 1.19 -2.68
N ALA A 23 8.70 0.29 -2.24
CA ALA A 23 8.69 -0.12 -0.83
C ALA A 23 10.01 -0.77 -0.41
N LEU A 24 10.62 -1.58 -1.28
CA LEU A 24 11.97 -2.11 -1.07
C LEU A 24 13.04 -1.02 -1.05
N PHE A 25 12.92 0.01 -1.89
CA PHE A 25 13.80 1.18 -1.82
C PHE A 25 13.68 1.91 -0.47
N PHE A 26 12.46 2.13 0.03
CA PHE A 26 12.27 2.71 1.37
C PHE A 26 12.83 1.82 2.47
N LEU A 27 12.67 0.50 2.36
CA LEU A 27 13.30 -0.44 3.30
C LEU A 27 14.82 -0.32 3.26
N HIS A 28 15.43 -0.26 2.08
CA HIS A 28 16.86 -0.05 1.94
C HIS A 28 17.31 1.27 2.58
N GLN A 29 16.62 2.38 2.31
CA GLN A 29 16.92 3.68 2.89
C GLN A 29 16.73 3.72 4.41
N THR A 30 15.79 2.95 4.97
CA THR A 30 15.54 2.96 6.43
C THR A 30 16.42 1.97 7.20
N SER A 31 16.87 0.87 6.57
CA SER A 31 17.62 -0.21 7.24
C SER A 31 19.13 -0.20 7.00
N LEU A 32 19.61 0.26 5.85
CA LEU A 32 21.01 0.08 5.43
C LEU A 32 21.91 1.31 5.59
N LEU A 33 21.38 2.42 6.10
CA LEU A 33 22.18 3.64 6.31
C LEU A 33 23.23 3.56 7.42
N ASN A 34 23.37 2.41 8.08
CA ASN A 34 24.47 2.15 9.01
C ASN A 34 25.53 1.18 8.44
N ALA A 35 25.32 0.56 7.26
CA ALA A 35 26.16 -0.56 6.80
C ALA A 35 27.04 -0.26 5.57
N PHE A 36 26.68 0.70 4.71
CA PHE A 36 27.45 0.97 3.49
C PHE A 36 27.66 2.48 3.25
N HIS A 37 28.94 2.84 3.17
CA HIS A 37 29.46 4.19 2.98
C HIS A 37 28.90 4.94 1.74
N TYR A 38 28.51 6.19 1.99
CA TYR A 38 28.59 7.40 1.15
C TYR A 38 28.07 7.34 -0.30
N SER A 39 26.79 7.67 -0.47
CA SER A 39 26.35 8.45 -1.64
C SER A 39 26.07 9.90 -1.23
N TYR A 40 26.29 10.87 -2.12
CA TYR A 40 26.09 12.31 -1.89
C TYR A 40 24.68 12.65 -1.35
N PHE A 41 23.67 11.86 -1.75
CA PHE A 41 22.30 11.98 -1.27
C PHE A 41 22.15 11.65 0.23
N GLN A 42 22.94 10.71 0.76
CA GLN A 42 22.88 10.37 2.20
C GLN A 42 23.41 11.50 3.08
N VAL A 43 24.41 12.26 2.60
CA VAL A 43 25.00 13.38 3.37
C VAL A 43 24.03 14.54 3.53
N LEU A 44 23.21 14.82 2.52
CA LEU A 44 22.25 15.92 2.55
C LEU A 44 21.07 15.68 3.49
N PHE A 45 20.74 14.42 3.78
CA PHE A 45 19.58 14.03 4.61
C PHE A 45 19.95 13.14 5.80
N ALA A 46 21.24 13.10 6.18
CA ALA A 46 21.74 12.21 7.22
C ALA A 46 21.05 12.44 8.57
N ASP A 47 20.86 13.70 8.95
CA ASP A 47 20.26 14.09 10.23
C ASP A 47 18.77 13.75 10.27
N ASP A 48 18.02 14.10 9.21
CA ASP A 48 16.60 13.77 9.08
C ASP A 48 16.38 12.26 9.07
N THR A 49 17.24 11.50 8.39
CA THR A 49 17.07 10.05 8.32
C THR A 49 17.46 9.36 9.63
N GLN A 50 18.44 9.88 10.38
CA GLN A 50 18.73 9.40 11.74
C GLN A 50 17.56 9.68 12.68
N PHE A 51 17.02 10.90 12.66
CA PHE A 51 15.85 11.26 13.44
C PHE A 51 14.67 10.31 13.14
N LEU A 52 14.39 10.07 11.87
CA LEU A 52 13.32 9.17 11.43
C LEU A 52 13.53 7.70 11.85
N ARG A 53 14.77 7.23 11.90
CA ARG A 53 15.10 5.87 12.38
C ARG A 53 14.94 5.74 13.89
N ASP A 54 15.43 6.72 14.64
CA ASP A 54 15.51 6.63 16.10
C ASP A 54 14.17 6.90 16.79
N ASN A 55 13.28 7.64 16.12
CA ASN A 55 12.00 8.08 16.69
C ASN A 55 10.77 7.31 16.18
N PHE A 56 10.90 6.48 15.13
CA PHE A 56 9.78 5.74 14.57
C PHE A 56 10.10 4.26 14.36
N ARG A 57 9.09 3.42 14.54
CA ARG A 57 9.13 2.02 14.12
C ARG A 57 8.54 1.90 12.71
N TRP A 58 9.37 1.50 11.76
CA TRP A 58 8.95 1.30 10.37
C TRP A 58 8.46 -0.14 10.17
N ILE A 59 7.27 -0.29 9.59
CA ILE A 59 6.71 -1.58 9.19
C ILE A 59 6.41 -1.52 7.71
N ILE A 60 7.22 -2.23 6.91
CA ILE A 60 7.18 -2.15 5.45
C ILE A 60 6.78 -3.52 4.90
N ALA A 61 5.61 -3.58 4.26
CA ALA A 61 5.10 -4.75 3.55
C ALA A 61 5.25 -4.49 2.04
N PRO A 62 6.36 -4.92 1.40
CA PRO A 62 6.66 -4.54 0.02
C PRO A 62 5.72 -5.20 -1.00
N ASN A 63 5.07 -6.30 -0.63
CA ASN A 63 4.09 -6.94 -1.50
C ASN A 63 3.01 -7.62 -0.67
N ILE A 64 1.81 -7.05 -0.66
CA ILE A 64 0.64 -7.63 0.01
C ILE A 64 -0.20 -8.54 -0.90
N ASN A 65 0.21 -8.77 -2.15
CA ASN A 65 -0.44 -9.71 -3.08
C ASN A 65 0.63 -10.61 -3.76
N PRO A 66 1.29 -11.49 -2.99
CA PRO A 66 2.37 -12.33 -3.51
C PRO A 66 1.90 -13.23 -4.65
N ASP A 67 0.72 -13.82 -4.53
CA ASP A 67 0.18 -14.75 -5.53
C ASP A 67 -0.11 -14.05 -6.85
N GLY A 68 -0.87 -12.94 -6.79
CA GLY A 68 -1.12 -12.11 -7.96
C GLY A 68 0.17 -11.61 -8.58
N TYR A 69 1.15 -11.20 -7.78
CA TYR A 69 2.44 -10.72 -8.29
C TYR A 69 3.16 -11.83 -9.05
N ALA A 70 3.32 -13.02 -8.46
CA ALA A 70 3.95 -14.18 -9.11
C ALA A 70 3.22 -14.58 -10.42
N TYR A 71 1.90 -14.46 -10.47
CA TYR A 71 1.11 -14.70 -11.68
C TYR A 71 1.48 -13.73 -12.82
N THR A 72 1.78 -12.47 -12.49
CA THR A 72 2.20 -11.48 -13.51
C THR A 72 3.56 -11.76 -14.13
N TRP A 73 4.42 -12.51 -13.45
CA TRP A 73 5.73 -12.94 -13.96
C TRP A 73 5.66 -14.19 -14.82
N THR A 74 4.71 -15.09 -14.55
CA THR A 74 4.70 -16.45 -15.10
C THR A 74 3.62 -16.70 -16.15
N LYS A 75 2.50 -15.96 -16.11
CA LYS A 75 1.33 -16.22 -16.94
C LYS A 75 0.89 -15.01 -17.74
N ASN A 76 0.58 -13.90 -17.07
CA ASN A 76 0.05 -12.71 -17.74
C ASN A 76 0.40 -11.42 -17.00
N ARG A 77 1.28 -10.62 -17.62
CA ARG A 77 1.79 -9.36 -17.10
C ARG A 77 0.76 -8.24 -17.00
N ALA A 78 -0.24 -8.20 -17.89
CA ALA A 78 -1.06 -7.01 -18.15
C ALA A 78 -2.50 -7.09 -17.61
N SER A 79 -3.09 -8.29 -17.51
CA SER A 79 -4.56 -8.40 -17.44
C SER A 79 -5.15 -8.77 -16.08
N TYR A 80 -4.34 -9.07 -15.06
CA TYR A 80 -4.85 -9.60 -13.81
C TYR A 80 -4.63 -8.65 -12.62
N PRO A 81 -5.60 -7.79 -12.25
CA PRO A 81 -5.49 -6.83 -11.14
C PRO A 81 -5.75 -7.42 -9.75
N LYS A 82 -5.97 -8.74 -9.64
CA LYS A 82 -6.64 -9.35 -8.49
C LYS A 82 -5.69 -10.23 -7.67
N ALA A 83 -6.03 -10.49 -6.42
CA ALA A 83 -5.43 -11.61 -5.69
C ALA A 83 -5.88 -12.93 -6.32
N LEU A 84 -5.06 -13.98 -6.26
CA LEU A 84 -5.47 -15.28 -6.77
C LEU A 84 -6.28 -16.00 -5.70
N HIS A 85 -7.59 -16.05 -5.88
CA HIS A 85 -8.48 -16.89 -5.09
C HIS A 85 -9.25 -17.82 -6.04
N PRO A 86 -9.31 -19.14 -5.78
CA PRO A 86 -10.14 -20.04 -6.56
C PRO A 86 -11.59 -19.54 -6.63
N SER A 87 -12.15 -19.53 -7.82
CA SER A 87 -13.57 -19.22 -8.03
C SER A 87 -14.41 -20.19 -7.21
N GLN A 88 -15.20 -19.69 -6.26
CA GLN A 88 -16.12 -20.53 -5.47
C GLN A 88 -17.33 -21.02 -6.28
N GLN A 89 -17.44 -20.69 -7.58
CA GLN A 89 -18.68 -20.87 -8.34
C GLN A 89 -18.51 -21.48 -9.74
N GLY A 90 -17.37 -22.14 -10.04
CA GLY A 90 -17.18 -22.79 -11.35
C GLY A 90 -17.12 -21.83 -12.55
N LEU A 91 -17.09 -20.52 -12.30
CA LEU A 91 -16.86 -19.49 -13.31
C LEU A 91 -15.36 -19.41 -13.64
N GLU A 92 -15.02 -19.23 -14.92
CA GLU A 92 -13.64 -19.00 -15.44
C GLU A 92 -12.98 -17.69 -14.92
N CYS A 93 -13.65 -16.97 -14.03
CA CYS A 93 -13.19 -15.72 -13.44
C CYS A 93 -12.72 -15.96 -12.00
N PHE A 94 -11.44 -15.73 -11.73
CA PHE A 94 -10.81 -15.92 -10.42
C PHE A 94 -10.37 -14.59 -9.82
N GLY A 95 -10.27 -14.54 -8.48
CA GLY A 95 -9.69 -13.45 -7.70
C GLY A 95 -10.51 -12.21 -7.41
N VAL A 96 -10.02 -11.44 -6.44
CA VAL A 96 -10.61 -10.22 -5.88
C VAL A 96 -9.66 -9.02 -5.98
N ASP A 97 -10.20 -7.83 -6.25
CA ASP A 97 -9.46 -6.56 -6.15
C ASP A 97 -9.28 -6.18 -4.67
N LEU A 98 -8.07 -6.37 -4.15
CA LEU A 98 -7.73 -6.08 -2.75
C LEU A 98 -7.97 -4.62 -2.37
N LYS A 99 -7.97 -3.66 -3.32
CA LYS A 99 -8.25 -2.23 -3.03
C LYS A 99 -9.73 -1.97 -2.80
N ARG A 100 -10.60 -2.92 -3.12
CA ARG A 100 -12.07 -2.83 -2.96
C ARG A 100 -12.61 -3.82 -1.93
N ASN A 101 -11.73 -4.65 -1.35
CA ASN A 101 -12.08 -5.69 -0.37
C ASN A 101 -12.06 -5.19 1.09
N TRP A 102 -12.24 -3.88 1.31
CA TRP A 102 -12.20 -3.25 2.64
C TRP A 102 -13.60 -2.95 3.16
N ASP A 103 -13.79 -3.03 4.47
CA ASP A 103 -15.03 -2.60 5.14
C ASP A 103 -15.05 -1.08 5.32
N SER A 104 -15.40 -0.35 4.26
CA SER A 104 -15.57 1.09 4.34
C SER A 104 -16.81 1.56 3.60
N PRO A 105 -17.81 2.13 4.29
CA PRO A 105 -19.01 2.64 3.63
C PRO A 105 -18.72 3.80 2.66
N LEU A 106 -17.59 4.49 2.80
CA LEU A 106 -17.14 5.55 1.89
C LEU A 106 -16.48 5.00 0.61
N TYR A 107 -15.98 3.76 0.65
CA TYR A 107 -15.13 3.17 -0.40
C TYR A 107 -15.56 1.77 -0.88
N TYR A 108 -16.71 1.25 -0.41
CA TYR A 108 -17.30 -0.01 -0.85
C TYR A 108 -17.99 0.14 -2.23
N THR A 109 -17.25 0.70 -3.19
CA THR A 109 -17.68 0.98 -4.57
C THR A 109 -17.22 -0.10 -5.56
N GLY A 110 -16.80 -1.27 -5.07
CA GLY A 110 -16.38 -2.36 -5.93
C GLY A 110 -17.55 -3.09 -6.58
N ASN A 111 -17.25 -3.76 -7.69
CA ASN A 111 -18.23 -4.46 -8.50
C ASN A 111 -18.58 -5.82 -7.85
N PRO A 112 -19.86 -6.24 -7.78
CA PRO A 112 -20.23 -7.56 -7.28
C PRO A 112 -20.01 -8.69 -8.30
N ASN A 113 -19.75 -8.39 -9.57
CA ASN A 113 -19.49 -9.39 -10.60
C ASN A 113 -18.06 -9.97 -10.47
N PRO A 114 -17.89 -11.30 -10.25
CA PRO A 114 -16.58 -11.96 -10.14
C PRO A 114 -15.66 -11.76 -11.34
N CYS A 115 -16.22 -11.56 -12.53
CA CYS A 115 -15.47 -11.31 -13.77
C CYS A 115 -15.02 -9.85 -13.92
N SER A 116 -15.49 -8.94 -13.07
CA SER A 116 -15.02 -7.57 -13.09
C SER A 116 -13.57 -7.47 -12.63
N PRO A 117 -12.75 -6.61 -13.26
CA PRO A 117 -11.43 -6.26 -12.72
C PRO A 117 -11.52 -5.54 -11.36
N PHE A 118 -12.70 -5.00 -11.02
CA PHE A 118 -12.98 -4.34 -9.74
C PHE A 118 -13.83 -5.20 -8.81
N PHE A 119 -13.82 -6.53 -9.00
CA PHE A 119 -14.59 -7.43 -8.14
C PHE A 119 -14.16 -7.28 -6.69
N LYS A 120 -15.10 -6.90 -5.82
CA LYS A 120 -14.80 -6.63 -4.40
C LYS A 120 -14.69 -7.85 -3.51
N GLY A 121 -14.96 -9.04 -4.04
CA GLY A 121 -15.11 -10.26 -3.25
C GLY A 121 -16.54 -10.46 -2.74
N PRO A 122 -16.82 -11.63 -2.14
CA PRO A 122 -18.13 -11.97 -1.58
C PRO A 122 -18.50 -11.11 -0.36
N GLY A 123 -17.54 -10.46 0.28
CA GLY A 123 -17.74 -9.56 1.40
C GLY A 123 -16.44 -8.84 1.78
N PRO A 124 -16.50 -7.85 2.68
CA PRO A 124 -15.31 -7.17 3.15
C PRO A 124 -14.35 -8.14 3.85
N PHE A 125 -13.05 -7.98 3.62
CA PHE A 125 -12.00 -8.85 4.16
C PHE A 125 -12.18 -10.34 3.85
N SER A 126 -12.78 -10.64 2.68
CA SER A 126 -12.89 -12.02 2.18
C SER A 126 -11.53 -12.63 1.91
N GLU A 127 -10.56 -11.83 1.47
CA GLU A 127 -9.23 -12.30 1.11
C GLU A 127 -8.34 -12.42 2.37
N PRO A 128 -7.50 -13.46 2.45
CA PRO A 128 -6.58 -13.63 3.57
C PRO A 128 -5.59 -12.45 3.68
N GLU A 129 -5.19 -11.84 2.58
CA GLU A 129 -4.24 -10.72 2.54
C GLU A 129 -4.81 -9.45 3.16
N THR A 130 -6.05 -9.09 2.81
CA THR A 130 -6.73 -7.92 3.40
C THR A 130 -7.10 -8.17 4.86
N ARG A 131 -7.45 -9.42 5.22
CA ARG A 131 -7.74 -9.81 6.61
C ARG A 131 -6.51 -9.70 7.50
N LEU A 132 -5.36 -10.19 7.04
CA LEU A 132 -4.10 -10.09 7.77
C LEU A 132 -3.73 -8.62 8.04
N LEU A 133 -3.86 -7.78 7.03
CA LEU A 133 -3.55 -6.35 7.16
C LEU A 133 -4.51 -5.64 8.12
N LYS A 134 -5.81 -5.97 8.05
CA LYS A 134 -6.82 -5.51 9.02
C LYS A 134 -6.44 -5.90 10.44
N ASP A 135 -6.16 -7.18 10.69
CA ASP A 135 -5.87 -7.68 12.04
C ASP A 135 -4.60 -7.05 12.60
N PHE A 136 -3.58 -6.87 11.76
CA PHE A 136 -2.37 -6.12 12.10
C PHE A 136 -2.68 -4.67 12.49
N ILE A 137 -3.40 -3.94 11.64
CA ILE A 137 -3.79 -2.54 11.88
C ILE A 137 -4.56 -2.42 13.20
N LEU A 138 -5.55 -3.29 13.42
CA LEU A 138 -6.35 -3.26 14.64
C LEU A 138 -5.51 -3.56 15.89
N SER A 139 -4.57 -4.50 15.80
CA SER A 139 -3.66 -4.83 16.90
C SER A 139 -2.74 -3.67 17.28
N GLN A 140 -2.41 -2.80 16.33
CA GLN A 140 -1.50 -1.67 16.49
C GLN A 140 -2.18 -0.30 16.45
N LYS A 141 -3.52 -0.24 16.45
CA LYS A 141 -4.30 0.98 16.17
C LYS A 141 -3.88 2.19 17.00
N LYS A 142 -3.52 1.99 18.27
CA LYS A 142 -3.10 3.07 19.18
C LYS A 142 -1.68 3.58 18.94
N ASN A 143 -0.86 2.82 18.21
CA ASN A 143 0.56 3.09 17.98
C ASN A 143 0.85 3.50 16.53
N ILE A 144 -0.03 3.19 15.57
CA ILE A 144 0.11 3.62 14.18
C ILE A 144 -0.15 5.12 14.11
N LEU A 145 0.89 5.86 13.73
CA LEU A 145 0.81 7.30 13.46
C LEU A 145 0.47 7.55 11.98
N LEU A 146 1.02 6.72 11.09
CA LEU A 146 0.90 6.93 9.66
C LEU A 146 0.81 5.60 8.92
N PHE A 147 -0.11 5.52 7.96
CA PHE A 147 -0.24 4.40 7.03
C PHE A 147 -0.17 4.91 5.59
N ILE A 148 0.74 4.34 4.83
CA ILE A 148 1.00 4.69 3.43
C ILE A 148 0.78 3.44 2.59
N SER A 149 -0.12 3.52 1.61
CA SER A 149 -0.30 2.52 0.56
C SER A 149 0.28 3.03 -0.74
N VAL A 150 1.34 2.39 -1.22
CA VAL A 150 2.09 2.79 -2.41
C VAL A 150 1.47 2.14 -3.63
N GLN A 151 1.17 2.93 -4.65
CA GLN A 151 0.53 2.47 -5.89
C GLN A 151 1.17 3.13 -7.13
N SER A 152 0.69 2.75 -8.30
CA SER A 152 0.96 3.37 -9.60
C SER A 152 -0.27 3.24 -10.54
N HIS A 153 -0.41 3.92 -11.65
CA HIS A 153 0.27 5.16 -12.04
C HIS A 153 -0.60 6.36 -11.67
N GLY A 154 -0.08 7.58 -11.79
CA GLY A 154 -0.89 8.79 -11.61
C GLY A 154 -0.16 10.00 -11.06
N GLN A 155 1.01 9.82 -10.43
CA GLN A 155 1.81 10.91 -9.84
C GLN A 155 0.96 11.78 -8.89
N THR A 156 0.26 11.15 -7.95
CA THR A 156 -0.69 11.83 -7.05
C THR A 156 -0.53 11.32 -5.62
N VAL A 157 -0.73 12.22 -4.66
CA VAL A 157 -0.91 11.87 -3.24
C VAL A 157 -2.38 12.02 -2.92
N VAL A 158 -3.00 10.98 -2.38
CA VAL A 158 -4.42 10.95 -2.04
C VAL A 158 -4.60 10.66 -0.58
N THR A 159 -5.43 11.46 0.09
CA THR A 159 -5.80 11.28 1.51
C THR A 159 -7.27 10.89 1.62
N PRO A 160 -7.71 10.35 2.78
CA PRO A 160 -9.10 9.95 2.96
C PRO A 160 -10.03 11.17 2.88
N GLY A 161 -11.12 11.02 2.13
CA GLY A 161 -12.08 12.07 1.80
C GLY A 161 -11.87 12.73 0.44
N MET A 162 -10.72 12.60 -0.21
CA MET A 162 -10.53 13.15 -1.56
C MET A 162 -11.38 12.38 -2.61
N ARG A 163 -12.21 13.10 -3.38
CA ARG A 163 -12.80 12.62 -4.64
C ARG A 163 -12.19 13.41 -5.80
N HIS A 164 -11.64 12.71 -6.80
CA HIS A 164 -11.10 13.32 -8.04
C HIS A 164 -9.98 14.36 -7.87
N GLY A 165 -8.96 14.09 -7.05
CA GLY A 165 -7.73 14.92 -7.03
C GLY A 165 -7.90 16.33 -6.47
N PHE A 166 -9.07 16.67 -5.94
CA PHE A 166 -9.31 17.91 -5.23
C PHE A 166 -9.48 17.62 -3.74
N MET A 167 -8.65 18.29 -2.93
CA MET A 167 -8.85 18.40 -1.49
C MET A 167 -10.15 19.16 -1.24
N GLU A 168 -11.09 18.56 -0.52
CA GLU A 168 -12.14 19.34 0.12
C GLU A 168 -11.45 20.23 1.15
N ASN A 169 -11.69 21.55 1.07
CA ASN A 169 -10.78 22.63 1.49
C ASN A 169 -10.50 22.74 3.00
N ASP A 170 -10.95 21.78 3.80
CA ASP A 170 -11.14 21.91 5.26
C ASP A 170 -10.26 21.00 6.13
N ARG A 171 -9.31 20.23 5.57
CA ARG A 171 -8.47 19.32 6.38
C ARG A 171 -6.98 19.38 6.02
N ARG A 172 -6.38 20.57 6.14
CA ARG A 172 -4.98 20.89 5.77
C ARG A 172 -3.90 20.33 6.70
N ASP A 173 -4.26 19.72 7.82
CA ASP A 173 -3.27 19.42 8.90
C ASP A 173 -2.63 18.02 8.83
N GLN A 174 -2.67 17.35 7.68
CA GLN A 174 -2.15 15.97 7.57
C GLN A 174 -1.40 15.73 6.27
N LEU A 175 -0.20 16.30 6.08
CA LEU A 175 0.69 15.90 4.97
C LEU A 175 2.16 16.32 5.22
N VAL A 176 3.07 15.35 5.19
CA VAL A 176 4.49 15.55 4.83
C VAL A 176 4.79 14.63 3.66
N ALA A 177 5.22 15.22 2.54
CA ALA A 177 5.54 14.52 1.29
C ALA A 177 7.07 14.46 1.12
N ILE A 178 7.59 13.30 0.69
CA ILE A 178 8.94 13.20 0.10
C ILE A 178 8.78 12.68 -1.33
N PHE A 179 9.29 13.47 -2.28
CA PHE A 179 9.09 13.32 -3.72
C PHE A 179 9.90 12.16 -4.32
N THR A 180 9.28 11.38 -5.20
CA THR A 180 9.97 10.63 -6.27
C THR A 180 9.01 10.58 -7.47
N PRO A 181 9.47 10.87 -8.70
CA PRO A 181 8.59 11.32 -9.80
C PRO A 181 7.65 10.28 -10.42
N CYS A 182 7.50 9.06 -9.88
CA CYS A 182 6.73 7.98 -10.52
C CYS A 182 5.67 7.31 -9.63
N LEU A 183 5.35 7.84 -8.45
CA LEU A 183 4.63 7.08 -7.42
C LEU A 183 3.31 7.71 -6.98
N TYR A 184 2.38 6.84 -6.59
CA TYR A 184 1.13 7.21 -5.94
C TYR A 184 1.21 6.85 -4.47
N PHE A 185 0.82 7.77 -3.60
CA PHE A 185 0.74 7.55 -2.17
C PHE A 185 -0.72 7.67 -1.75
N VAL A 186 -1.32 6.58 -1.26
CA VAL A 186 -2.57 6.67 -0.49
C VAL A 186 -2.17 6.79 0.97
N LEU A 187 -2.39 7.96 1.53
CA LEU A 187 -2.35 8.15 2.98
C LEU A 187 -3.67 7.59 3.53
N VAL A 188 -3.61 6.69 4.50
CA VAL A 188 -4.78 6.36 5.33
C VAL A 188 -4.43 6.75 6.75
N ALA A 189 -4.80 7.95 7.18
CA ALA A 189 -4.82 8.27 8.60
C ALA A 189 -6.05 7.57 9.21
N ILE A 190 -5.85 6.79 10.29
CA ILE A 190 -6.92 6.15 11.08
C ILE A 190 -7.29 7.04 12.25
#